data_AF-A0A354S674-F1
#
_entry.id   AF-A0A354S674-F1
#
_cell.length_a   1.000
_cell.length_b   1.000
_cell.length_c   1.000
_cell.angle_alpha   90.00
_cell.angle_beta   90.00
_cell.angle_gamma   90.00
#
_symmetry.space_group_name_H-M   'P 1'
#
loop_
_entity.id
_entity.type
_entity.pdbx_description
1 polymer ?
#
loop_
_entity_poly.entity_id
_entity_poly.type
_entity_poly.pdbx_seq_one_letter_code
_entity_poly.pdbx_strand_id
1 'polypeptide(L)' 'MKHPSLLLAAGLACMAYSVQGQIAFEEYDLENGLHVILHQDNSTPIVAVSVLYHVGSKNEETNRTGFAHFFEHLL' A
#
# COMPACT_ATOMS: atom_id res chain seq x y z
N MET A 1 -29.74 12.82 -45.69
CA MET A 1 -29.82 12.65 -44.22
C MET A 1 -28.56 11.91 -43.79
N LYS A 2 -27.47 12.65 -43.52
CA LYS A 2 -26.16 12.07 -43.14
C LYS A 2 -26.12 12.01 -41.61
N HIS A 3 -25.98 10.80 -41.09
CA HIS A 3 -26.24 10.42 -39.71
C HIS A 3 -25.37 11.18 -38.70
N PRO A 4 -25.95 11.98 -37.78
CA PRO A 4 -25.21 12.69 -36.73
C PRO A 4 -24.80 11.76 -35.57
N SER A 5 -25.19 10.49 -35.62
CA SER A 5 -24.97 9.49 -34.56
C SER A 5 -23.55 8.92 -34.51
N LEU A 6 -22.72 9.10 -35.54
CA LEU A 6 -21.35 8.57 -35.56
C LEU A 6 -20.35 9.45 -34.78
N LEU A 7 -20.65 10.75 -34.61
CA LEU A 7 -19.82 11.69 -33.85
C LEU A 7 -19.96 11.54 -32.33
N LEU A 8 -21.05 10.92 -31.84
CA LEU A 8 -21.29 10.72 -30.41
C LEU A 8 -20.51 9.53 -29.84
N ALA A 9 -20.14 8.55 -30.68
CA ALA A 9 -19.43 7.35 -30.25
C ALA A 9 -17.93 7.60 -29.97
N ALA A 10 -17.32 8.63 -30.60
CA ALA A 10 -15.92 8.98 -30.37
C ALA A 10 -15.68 9.76 -29.05
N GLY A 11 -16.72 10.39 -28.49
CA GLY A 11 -16.63 11.16 -27.24
C GLY A 11 -16.58 10.29 -25.99
N LEU A 12 -17.17 9.09 -26.01
CA LEU A 12 -17.23 8.20 -24.84
C LEU A 12 -15.97 7.36 -24.61
N ALA A 13 -15.08 7.23 -25.60
CA ALA A 13 -13.89 6.38 -25.48
C ALA A 13 -12.72 7.04 -24.71
N CYS A 14 -12.78 8.33 -24.38
CA CYS A 14 -11.63 9.09 -23.89
C CYS A 14 -11.61 9.35 -22.37
N MET A 15 -12.58 8.86 -21.60
CA MET A 15 -12.75 9.22 -20.17
C MET A 15 -12.30 8.15 -19.17
N ALA A 16 -11.71 7.04 -19.62
CA ALA A 16 -11.25 5.97 -18.74
C ALA A 16 -9.72 5.87 -18.72
N TYR A 17 -9.01 6.99 -18.59
CA TYR A 17 -7.69 6.94 -17.97
C TYR A 17 -7.94 6.85 -16.47
N SER A 18 -7.93 5.64 -15.95
CA SER A 18 -7.70 5.45 -14.52
C SER A 18 -6.38 6.12 -14.19
N VAL A 19 -6.43 7.23 -13.45
CA VAL A 19 -5.27 7.75 -12.75
C VAL A 19 -4.97 6.72 -11.67
N GLN A 20 -4.16 5.71 -11.98
CA GLN A 20 -3.35 5.08 -10.95
C GLN A 20 -2.36 6.15 -10.50
N GLY A 21 -2.78 6.96 -9.53
CA GLY A 21 -1.92 7.96 -8.92
C GLY A 21 -0.71 7.24 -8.33
N GLN A 22 0.48 7.54 -8.83
CA GLN A 22 1.71 7.14 -8.16
C GLN A 22 1.70 7.78 -6.77
N ILE A 23 1.71 6.96 -5.73
CA ILE A 23 1.83 7.43 -4.36
C ILE A 23 3.30 7.82 -4.19
N ALA A 24 3.56 9.11 -3.95
CA ALA A 24 4.90 9.59 -3.66
C ALA A 24 5.27 9.21 -2.22
N PHE A 25 6.42 8.60 -2.02
CA PHE A 25 6.96 8.26 -0.70
C PHE A 25 8.48 8.39 -0.70
N GLU A 26 9.05 8.54 0.49
CA GLU A 26 10.48 8.45 0.73
C GLU A 26 10.80 7.08 1.30
N GLU A 27 11.95 6.53 0.90
CA GLU A 27 12.42 5.22 1.32
C GLU A 27 13.89 5.33 1.72
N TYR A 28 14.20 4.88 2.95
CA TYR A 28 15.56 4.97 3.50
C TYR A 28 15.77 3.97 4.63
N ASP A 29 17.03 3.66 4.89
CA ASP A 29 17.44 2.83 6.03
C ASP A 29 18.03 3.71 7.14
N LEU A 30 17.70 3.39 8.39
CA LEU A 30 18.30 3.99 9.58
C LEU A 30 19.64 3.34 9.92
N GLU A 31 20.44 4.00 10.77
CA GLU A 31 21.76 3.47 11.21
C GLU A 31 21.67 2.09 11.89
N ASN A 32 20.53 1.77 12.52
CA ASN A 32 20.28 0.47 13.15
C ASN A 32 19.77 -0.61 12.17
N GLY A 33 19.66 -0.28 10.88
CA GLY A 33 19.18 -1.20 9.83
C GLY A 33 17.67 -1.28 9.69
N LEU A 34 16.88 -0.45 10.38
CA LEU A 34 15.44 -0.38 10.15
C LEU A 34 15.15 0.28 8.81
N HIS A 35 14.42 -0.44 7.95
CA HIS A 35 13.94 0.05 6.68
C HIS A 35 12.65 0.86 6.86
N VAL A 36 12.62 2.09 6.34
CA VAL A 36 11.52 3.04 6.53
C VAL A 36 10.93 3.43 5.17
N ILE A 37 9.60 3.36 5.09
CA ILE A 37 8.80 3.89 3.99
C ILE A 37 7.92 5.00 4.59
N LEU A 38 8.11 6.24 4.13
CA LEU A 38 7.41 7.41 4.63
C LEU A 38 6.56 8.04 3.52
N HIS A 39 5.25 8.12 3.75
CA HIS A 39 4.33 8.88 2.92
C HIS A 39 3.75 10.04 3.73
N GLN A 40 3.99 11.27 3.29
CA GLN A 40 3.38 12.46 3.87
C GLN A 40 2.16 12.89 3.04
N ASP A 41 1.00 12.97 3.70
CA ASP A 41 -0.23 13.55 3.18
C ASP A 41 -0.77 14.59 4.17
N ASN A 42 -1.08 15.79 3.67
CA ASN A 42 -1.59 16.91 4.47
C ASN A 42 -3.13 17.05 4.36
N SER A 43 -3.83 16.07 3.77
CA SER A 43 -5.28 16.10 3.60
C SER A 43 -6.05 15.99 4.92
N THR A 44 -5.48 15.33 5.94
CA THR A 44 -6.09 15.14 7.26
C THR A 44 -5.03 15.18 8.37
N PRO A 45 -5.38 15.64 9.60
CA PRO A 45 -4.44 15.71 10.73
C PRO A 45 -4.33 14.34 11.44
N ILE A 46 -3.96 13.30 10.68
CA ILE A 46 -3.84 11.92 11.18
C ILE A 46 -2.42 11.42 10.95
N VAL A 47 -1.87 10.69 11.92
CA VAL A 47 -0.61 9.95 11.76
C VAL A 47 -0.91 8.47 11.92
N ALA A 48 -0.59 7.67 10.90
CA ALA A 48 -0.65 6.23 10.95
C ALA A 48 0.78 5.67 10.93
N VAL A 49 1.06 4.71 11.81
CA VAL A 49 2.37 4.05 11.91
C VAL A 49 2.15 2.54 11.91
N SER A 50 2.98 1.82 11.18
CA SER A 50 3.00 0.37 11.18
C SER A 50 4.44 -0.11 11.24
N VAL A 51 4.70 -1.10 12.08
CA VAL A 51 6.01 -1.75 12.17
C VAL A 51 5.81 -3.20 11.77
N LEU A 52 6.48 -3.61 10.70
CA LEU A 52 6.42 -4.98 10.19
C LEU A 52 7.75 -5.65 10.49
N TYR A 53 7.67 -6.86 11.02
CA TYR A 53 8.84 -7.70 11.25
C TYR A 53 8.89 -8.78 10.18
N HIS A 54 10.08 -9.06 9.66
CA HIS A 54 10.28 -10.15 8.70
C HIS A 54 10.35 -11.52 9.41
N VAL A 55 9.32 -11.83 10.21
CA VAL A 55 9.17 -13.06 10.98
C VAL A 55 7.69 -13.42 11.11
N GLY A 56 7.38 -14.70 11.24
CA GLY A 56 6.02 -15.17 11.51
C GLY A 56 6.00 -16.67 11.82
N SER A 57 4.84 -17.31 11.76
CA SER A 57 4.70 -18.74 12.07
C SER A 57 5.59 -19.66 11.22
N LYS A 58 5.99 -19.23 10.02
CA LYS A 58 6.94 -19.96 9.16
C LYS A 58 8.31 -20.14 9.83
N ASN A 59 8.69 -19.27 10.76
CA ASN A 59 9.99 -19.27 11.42
C ASN A 59 9.98 -20.03 12.75
N GLU A 60 8.87 -20.69 13.10
CA GLU A 60 8.74 -21.40 14.38
C GLU A 60 9.45 -22.75 14.35
N GLU A 61 10.04 -23.12 15.49
CA GLU A 61 10.53 -24.48 15.72
C GLU A 61 9.36 -25.43 15.92
N THR A 62 9.47 -26.68 15.46
CA THR A 62 8.37 -27.66 15.53
C THR A 62 7.89 -27.94 16.96
N ASN A 63 8.76 -27.78 17.96
CA ASN A 63 8.43 -27.92 19.38
C ASN A 63 8.01 -26.60 20.06
N ARG A 64 7.92 -25.49 19.32
CA ARG A 64 7.60 -24.13 19.83
C ARG A 64 6.64 -23.38 18.89
N THR A 65 5.55 -24.04 18.52
CA THR A 65 4.54 -23.47 17.64
C THR A 65 3.66 -22.43 18.35
N GLY A 66 3.15 -21.46 17.60
CA GLY A 66 2.27 -20.39 18.07
C GLY A 66 2.99 -19.22 18.73
N PHE A 67 4.32 -19.23 18.79
CA PHE A 67 5.11 -18.20 19.45
C PHE A 67 5.03 -16.85 18.74
N ALA A 68 5.03 -16.81 17.40
CA ALA A 68 4.93 -15.56 16.66
C ALA A 68 3.61 -14.83 17.00
N HIS A 69 2.50 -15.57 16.98
CA HIS A 69 1.18 -15.04 17.35
C HIS A 69 1.05 -14.75 18.85
N PHE A 70 1.67 -15.56 19.71
CA PHE A 70 1.69 -15.32 21.15
C PHE A 70 2.39 -14.00 21.49
N PHE A 71 3.52 -13.69 20.86
CA PHE A 71 4.20 -12.42 21.06
C PHE A 71 3.40 -11.24 20.48
N GLU A 72 2.73 -11.42 19.33
CA GLU A 72 1.81 -10.40 18.80
C GLU A 72 0.71 -10.03 19.81
N HIS A 73 0.17 -11.00 20.56
CA HIS A 73 -0.85 -10.73 21.58
C HIS A 73 -0.32 -10.04 22.86
N LEU A 74 0.97 -10.10 23.13
CA LEU A 74 1.56 -9.50 24.33
C LEU A 74 2.06 -8.06 24.10
N LEU A 75 2.25 -7.67 22.84
CA LEU A 75 2.73 -6.36 22.41
C LEU A 75 1.56 -5.42 22.12
#